data_AF-A0A935LMP8-F1
#
_entry.id   AF-A0A935LMP8-F1
#
_cell.length_a   1.000
_cell.length_b   1.000
_cell.length_c   1.000
_cell.angle_alpha   90.00
_cell.angle_beta   90.00
_cell.angle_gamma   90.00
#
_symmetry.space_group_name_H-M   'P 1'
#
loop_
_entity.id
_entity.type
_entity.pdbx_description
1 polymer ?
#
loop_
_entity_poly.entity_id
_entity_poly.type
_entity_poly.pdbx_seq_one_letter_code
_entity_poly.pdbx_strand_id
1 'polypeptide(L)'
;MHSASHHGKRSVPRTARPLLTKREVQIIHLICKPEEPTLRQIGALWNVNPKTVGKHLESIYRKLKVHTRIELFIKVVEQGLVKCPCGSPIPSLLAPRPWEDPGLG
;
A
#
# COMPACT_ATOMS: atom_id res chain seq x y z
N MET A 1 46.51 -34.17 20.01
CA MET A 1 45.06 -34.45 19.87
C MET A 1 44.44 -33.82 21.11
N HIS A 2 43.69 -32.73 21.08
CA HIS A 2 42.31 -32.64 20.60
C HIS A 2 41.95 -31.18 20.27
N SER A 3 41.28 -31.00 19.13
CA SER A 3 40.84 -29.73 18.57
C SER A 3 39.65 -29.14 19.33
N ALA A 4 39.72 -27.85 19.66
CA ALA A 4 38.56 -27.09 20.17
C ALA A 4 37.65 -26.70 19.00
N SER A 5 36.40 -27.16 19.07
CA SER A 5 35.38 -26.94 18.05
C SER A 5 34.80 -25.53 18.18
N HIS A 6 35.12 -24.66 17.22
CA HIS A 6 34.44 -23.38 17.03
C HIS A 6 33.01 -23.62 16.51
N HIS A 7 32.05 -23.85 17.39
CA HIS A 7 30.64 -23.77 17.02
C HIS A 7 30.18 -22.30 16.99
N GLY A 8 30.52 -21.62 15.89
CA GLY A 8 29.92 -20.35 15.51
C GLY A 8 28.41 -20.53 15.28
N LYS A 9 27.60 -20.15 16.26
CA LYS A 9 26.14 -20.07 16.12
C LYS A 9 25.82 -18.98 15.09
N ARG A 10 25.55 -19.37 13.84
CA ARG A 10 25.01 -18.46 12.82
C ARG A 10 23.62 -18.00 13.29
N SER A 11 23.54 -16.76 13.77
CA SER A 11 22.28 -16.07 13.99
C SER A 11 21.61 -15.83 12.64
N VAL A 12 20.59 -16.61 12.32
CA VAL A 12 19.71 -16.34 11.17
C VAL A 12 19.08 -14.96 11.40
N PRO A 13 19.20 -13.99 10.47
CA PRO A 13 18.52 -12.72 10.63
C PRO A 13 17.02 -12.98 10.71
N ARG A 14 16.39 -12.59 11.83
CA ARG A 14 14.92 -12.54 11.95
C ARG A 14 14.43 -11.63 10.84
N THR A 15 13.99 -12.21 9.73
CA THR A 15 13.38 -11.47 8.63
C THR A 15 12.25 -10.62 9.22
N ALA A 16 12.37 -9.31 9.05
CA ALA A 16 11.39 -8.36 9.56
C ALA A 16 10.01 -8.75 9.01
N ARG A 17 9.00 -8.85 9.88
CA ARG A 17 7.63 -9.14 9.42
C ARG A 17 7.22 -8.02 8.45
N PRO A 18 6.58 -8.34 7.32
CA PRO A 18 6.08 -7.32 6.40
C PRO A 18 5.11 -6.39 7.13
N LEU A 19 5.26 -5.08 6.92
CA LEU A 19 4.46 -4.04 7.56
C LEU A 19 2.95 -4.24 7.30
N LEU A 20 2.62 -4.58 6.05
CA LEU A 20 1.26 -4.88 5.59
C LEU A 20 1.07 -6.39 5.39
N THR A 21 -0.10 -6.87 5.76
CA THR A 21 -0.55 -8.23 5.47
C THR A 21 -0.99 -8.35 4.01
N LYS A 22 -1.03 -9.59 3.49
CA LYS A 22 -1.55 -9.88 2.14
C LYS A 22 -2.94 -9.29 1.93
N ARG A 23 -3.80 -9.38 2.95
CA ARG A 23 -5.18 -8.86 2.88
C ARG A 23 -5.23 -7.35 2.77
N GLU A 24 -4.40 -6.66 3.52
CA GLU A 24 -4.30 -5.20 3.46
C GLU A 24 -3.77 -4.72 2.12
N VAL A 25 -2.78 -5.43 1.56
CA VAL A 25 -2.29 -5.17 0.20
C VAL A 25 -3.39 -5.35 -0.85
N GLN A 26 -4.21 -6.41 -0.75
CA GLN A 26 -5.34 -6.60 -1.65
C GLN A 26 -6.37 -5.47 -1.56
N ILE A 27 -6.64 -4.96 -0.36
CA ILE A 27 -7.54 -3.82 -0.18
C ILE A 27 -7.00 -2.60 -0.90
N ILE A 28 -5.72 -2.25 -0.67
CA ILE A 28 -5.06 -1.13 -1.34
C ILE A 28 -5.23 -1.22 -2.86
N HIS A 29 -4.99 -2.40 -3.44
CA HIS A 29 -5.13 -2.60 -4.88
C HIS A 29 -6.56 -2.45 -5.39
N LEU A 30 -7.59 -2.74 -4.58
CA LEU A 30 -8.98 -2.55 -4.99
C LEU A 30 -9.37 -1.08 -4.93
N ILE A 31 -8.98 -0.40 -3.84
CA ILE A 31 -9.44 0.97 -3.59
C ILE A 31 -8.65 2.04 -4.34
N CYS A 32 -7.43 1.74 -4.78
CA CYS A 32 -6.60 2.67 -5.54
C CYS A 32 -6.77 2.50 -7.06
N LYS A 33 -7.73 1.69 -7.51
CA LYS A 33 -8.14 1.64 -8.92
C LYS A 33 -9.02 2.85 -9.25
N PRO A 34 -9.06 3.28 -10.52
CA PRO A 34 -9.98 4.33 -10.97
C PRO A 34 -11.44 4.05 -10.60
N GLU A 35 -11.87 2.80 -10.77
CA GLU A 35 -13.18 2.33 -10.35
C GLU A 35 -13.09 1.77 -8.93
N GLU A 36 -13.13 2.67 -7.94
CA GLU A 36 -13.11 2.28 -6.53
C GLU A 36 -14.43 1.57 -6.14
N PRO A 37 -14.38 0.31 -5.65
CA PRO A 37 -15.55 -0.36 -5.11
C PRO A 37 -15.87 0.12 -3.69
N THR A 38 -17.15 0.18 -3.36
CA THR A 38 -17.63 0.46 -1.99
C THR A 38 -17.24 -0.65 -1.01
N LEU A 39 -17.18 -0.35 0.30
CA LEU A 39 -16.92 -1.36 1.34
C LEU A 39 -17.91 -2.53 1.31
N ARG A 40 -19.15 -2.27 0.89
CA ARG A 40 -20.18 -3.31 0.72
C ARG A 40 -19.83 -4.24 -0.43
N GLN A 41 -19.42 -3.71 -1.57
CA GLN A 41 -18.98 -4.50 -2.73
C GLN A 41 -17.72 -5.31 -2.40
N ILE A 42 -16.74 -4.72 -1.72
CA ILE A 42 -15.54 -5.44 -1.27
C ILE A 42 -15.92 -6.56 -0.28
N GLY A 43 -16.81 -6.28 0.67
CA GLY A 43 -17.32 -7.28 1.62
C GLY A 43 -18.02 -8.44 0.92
N ALA A 44 -18.88 -8.14 -0.06
CA ALA A 44 -19.56 -9.14 -0.87
C ALA A 44 -18.58 -9.99 -1.69
N LEU A 45 -17.61 -9.36 -2.38
CA LEU A 45 -16.56 -10.05 -3.15
C LEU A 45 -15.79 -11.08 -2.32
N TRP A 46 -15.67 -10.82 -1.02
CA TRP A 46 -14.85 -11.60 -0.10
C TRP A 46 -15.65 -12.40 0.93
N ASN A 47 -16.97 -12.39 0.84
CA ASN A 47 -17.88 -13.00 1.80
C ASN A 47 -17.57 -12.60 3.27
N VAL A 48 -17.32 -11.31 3.50
CA VAL A 48 -17.06 -10.74 4.84
C VAL A 48 -17.96 -9.54 5.13
N ASN A 49 -18.18 -9.26 6.41
CA ASN A 49 -18.92 -8.07 6.81
C ASN A 49 -18.19 -6.79 6.33
N PRO A 50 -18.89 -5.80 5.74
CA PRO A 50 -18.28 -4.53 5.33
C PRO A 50 -17.56 -3.80 6.47
N LYS A 51 -18.00 -3.97 7.72
CA LYS A 51 -17.30 -3.44 8.91
C LYS A 51 -15.91 -4.05 9.08
N THR A 52 -15.73 -5.32 8.72
CA THR A 52 -14.40 -5.97 8.74
C THR A 52 -13.47 -5.35 7.70
N VAL A 53 -13.99 -4.99 6.52
CA VAL A 53 -13.22 -4.22 5.52
C VAL A 53 -12.81 -2.86 6.08
N GLY A 54 -13.72 -2.16 6.77
CA GLY A 54 -13.43 -0.91 7.49
C GLY A 54 -12.29 -1.05 8.50
N LYS A 55 -12.31 -2.10 9.34
CA LYS A 55 -11.21 -2.38 10.28
C LYS A 55 -9.87 -2.63 9.60
N HIS A 56 -9.88 -3.27 8.43
CA HIS A 56 -8.65 -3.43 7.66
C HIS A 56 -8.15 -2.08 7.11
N LEU A 57 -9.04 -1.18 6.67
CA LEU A 57 -8.66 0.17 6.25
C LEU A 57 -8.07 1.00 7.38
N GLU A 58 -8.68 0.97 8.56
CA GLU A 58 -8.14 1.62 9.76
C GLU A 58 -6.74 1.08 10.11
N SER A 59 -6.55 -0.24 9.99
CA SER A 59 -5.23 -0.87 10.18
C SER A 59 -4.21 -0.40 9.14
N ILE A 60 -4.61 -0.31 7.86
CA ILE A 60 -3.76 0.22 6.78
C ILE A 60 -3.35 1.66 7.09
N TYR A 61 -4.31 2.53 7.42
CA TYR A 61 -4.05 3.94 7.69
C TYR A 61 -3.08 4.10 8.86
N ARG A 62 -3.29 3.36 9.95
CA ARG A 62 -2.41 3.35 11.11
C ARG A 62 -0.99 2.84 10.76
N LYS A 63 -0.89 1.74 10.02
CA LYS A 63 0.40 1.13 9.65
C LYS A 63 1.20 2.01 8.69
N LEU A 64 0.51 2.65 7.75
CA LEU A 64 1.12 3.56 6.79
C LEU A 64 1.23 4.99 7.30
N LYS A 65 0.71 5.30 8.50
CA LYS A 65 0.72 6.65 9.09
C LYS A 65 0.14 7.69 8.14
N VAL A 66 -1.05 7.42 7.63
CA VAL A 66 -1.82 8.31 6.76
C VAL A 66 -3.20 8.52 7.37
N HIS A 67 -3.79 9.68 7.12
CA HIS A 67 -5.06 10.09 7.70
C HIS A 67 -6.17 10.15 6.65
N THR A 68 -5.82 10.33 5.38
CA THR A 68 -6.79 10.48 4.29
C THR A 68 -6.62 9.42 3.21
N ARG A 69 -7.67 9.25 2.39
CA ARG A 69 -7.63 8.34 1.24
C ARG A 69 -6.61 8.78 0.19
N ILE A 70 -6.46 10.09 0.01
CA ILE A 70 -5.51 10.68 -0.94
C ILE A 70 -4.07 10.45 -0.46
N GLU A 71 -3.78 10.70 0.83
CA GLU A 71 -2.46 10.39 1.40
C GLU A 71 -2.11 8.90 1.25
N LEU A 72 -3.09 8.00 1.47
CA LEU A 72 -2.87 6.59 1.22
C LEU A 72 -2.45 6.35 -0.23
N PHE A 73 -3.22 6.87 -1.19
CA PHE A 73 -2.95 6.69 -2.62
C PHE A 73 -1.55 7.19 -3.01
N ILE A 74 -1.21 8.42 -2.62
CA ILE A 74 0.12 9.00 -2.87
C ILE A 74 1.21 8.08 -2.31
N LYS A 75 1.08 7.68 -1.04
CA LYS A 75 2.10 6.87 -0.37
C LYS A 75 2.30 5.50 -0.98
N VAL A 76 1.22 4.80 -1.36
CA VAL A 76 1.34 3.46 -1.96
C VAL A 76 1.86 3.52 -3.39
N VAL A 77 1.63 4.63 -4.07
CA VAL A 77 2.18 4.90 -5.40
C VAL A 77 3.67 5.24 -5.32
N GLU A 78 4.10 6.09 -4.37
CA GLU A 78 5.52 6.37 -4.08
C GLU A 78 6.29 5.10 -3.70
N GLN A 79 5.64 4.18 -2.97
CA GLN A 79 6.21 2.88 -2.63
C GLN A 79 6.20 1.87 -3.79
N GLY A 80 5.64 2.23 -4.95
CA GLY A 80 5.52 1.34 -6.11
C GLY A 80 4.53 0.19 -5.92
N LEU A 81 3.69 0.23 -4.88
CA LEU A 81 2.69 -0.81 -4.59
C LEU A 81 1.50 -0.72 -5.54
N VAL A 82 1.18 0.48 -6.02
CA VAL A 82 0.14 0.72 -7.04
C VAL A 82 0.72 1.60 -8.14
N LYS A 83 0.34 1.35 -9.40
CA LYS A 83 0.73 2.20 -10.53
C LYS A 83 -0.19 3.41 -10.64
N CYS A 84 0.35 4.59 -10.98
CA CYS A 84 -0.52 5.72 -11.35
C CYS A 84 -1.35 5.31 -12.58
N PRO A 85 -2.68 5.46 -12.56
CA PRO A 85 -3.51 5.22 -13.74
C PRO A 85 -3.20 6.19 -14.89
N CYS A 86 -2.56 7.32 -14.59
CA CYS A 86 -2.09 8.29 -15.55
C CYS A 86 -0.87 7.87 -16.39
N GLY A 87 -0.21 6.75 -16.05
CA GLY A 87 1.01 6.29 -16.74
C GLY A 87 2.26 7.17 -16.53
N SER A 88 2.14 8.25 -15.76
CA SER A 88 3.27 9.16 -15.50
C SER A 88 4.33 8.48 -14.62
N PRO A 89 5.62 8.50 -15.01
CA PRO A 89 6.70 8.23 -14.07
C PRO A 89 6.70 9.37 -13.08
N ILE A 90 6.57 9.09 -11.79
CA ILE A 90 6.38 10.16 -10.81
C ILE A 90 7.75 10.61 -10.33
N PRO A 91 8.20 11.79 -10.78
CA PRO A 91 8.89 12.69 -9.87
C PRO A 91 8.28 14.10 -9.87
N SER A 92 8.11 14.61 -8.65
CA SER A 92 7.66 15.94 -8.22
C SER A 92 6.14 16.18 -8.15
N LEU A 93 5.65 16.19 -6.91
CA LEU A 93 4.34 16.66 -6.45
C LEU A 93 4.12 18.18 -6.66
N LEU A 94 4.71 18.79 -7.70
CA LEU A 94 4.63 20.23 -7.98
C LEU A 94 4.55 20.60 -9.47
N ALA A 95 4.26 19.66 -10.37
CA ALA A 95 3.90 20.02 -11.75
C ALA A 95 2.39 20.34 -11.82
N PRO A 96 1.99 21.50 -12.36
CA PRO A 96 0.58 21.84 -12.56
C PRO A 96 -0.09 20.80 -13.47
N ARG A 97 -1.37 20.51 -13.21
CA ARG A 97 -2.09 19.46 -13.94
C ARG A 97 -2.29 19.90 -15.41
N PRO A 98 -2.28 18.98 -16.39
CA PRO A 98 -2.47 19.33 -17.82
C PRO A 98 -3.78 20.04 -18.19
N TRP A 99 -4.73 20.14 -17.25
CA TRP A 99 -6.00 20.85 -17.45
C TRP A 99 -6.06 22.20 -16.71
N GLU A 100 -4.97 22.59 -16.04
CA GLU A 100 -4.78 23.91 -15.42
C GLU A 100 -4.04 24.90 -16.34
N ASP A 101 -3.76 24.52 -17.60
CA ASP A 101 -3.16 25.40 -18.60
C ASP A 101 -4.25 26.20 -19.33
N PRO A 102 -4.45 27.51 -19.06
CA PRO A 102 -5.43 28.35 -19.75
C PRO A 102 -5.05 28.71 -21.20
N GLY A 103 -4.03 28.05 -21.78
CA GLY A 103 -3.45 28.38 -23.08
C GLY A 103 -3.89 27.52 -24.27
N LEU A 104 -4.88 26.64 -24.09
CA LEU A 104 -5.53 25.91 -25.20
C LEU A 104 -6.86 26.59 -25.54
N GLY A 105 -6.77 27.76 -26.16
CA GLY A 105 -7.87 28.54 -26.71
C GLY A 105 -7.40 29.31 -27.93
#